data_AF-A0A076N8P6-F1
#
_entry.id   AF-A0A076N8P6-F1
#
_cell.length_a   1.000
_cell.length_b   1.000
_cell.length_c   1.000
_cell.angle_alpha   90.00
_cell.angle_beta   90.00
_cell.angle_gamma   90.00
#
_symmetry.space_group_name_H-M   'P 1'
#
loop_
_entity.id
_entity.type
_entity.pdbx_description
1 polymer ?
#
loop_
_entity_poly.entity_id
_entity_poly.type
_entity_poly.pdbx_seq_one_letter_code
_entity_poly.pdbx_strand_id
1 'polypeptide(L)'
;GLVISDSDLGIQFLSYLRREFGKNTVCFAFVNIIPISMQLYMSRAELYYNKIKASSTKVVIIYGDTDSTLAVSFRMWESRGLQRIWVITSQWDVTTSKRDFMLESPHMTIAFARQHGEITGFKNFVQTINPLRYTDKYLANLEWMKFNCEVSRSNCKTLKRYSSNISMEWLVVQTFDMAFSGGSYDIY
;
A
#
# COMPACT_ATOMS: atom_id res chain seq x y z
N GLY A 1 5.16 0.85 20.17
CA GLY A 1 6.32 1.45 19.47
C GLY A 1 5.81 2.37 18.40
N LEU A 2 6.64 3.29 17.93
CA LEU A 2 6.29 4.22 16.87
C LEU A 2 7.39 4.23 15.81
N VAL A 3 6.98 4.21 14.54
CA VAL A 3 7.85 4.37 13.39
C VAL A 3 7.27 5.46 12.51
N ILE A 4 8.06 6.47 12.20
CA ILE A 4 7.63 7.58 11.35
C ILE A 4 8.65 7.86 10.24
N SER A 5 8.23 8.53 9.18
CA SER A 5 9.15 9.15 8.23
C SER A 5 9.78 10.40 8.84
N ASP A 6 11.02 10.70 8.45
CA ASP A 6 11.72 11.95 8.77
C ASP A 6 11.21 13.10 7.88
N SER A 7 9.92 13.42 8.06
CA SER A 7 9.19 14.46 7.34
C SER A 7 8.47 15.36 8.35
N ASP A 8 8.12 16.58 7.93
CA ASP A 8 7.37 17.51 8.80
C ASP A 8 6.07 16.88 9.31
N LEU A 9 5.34 16.17 8.45
CA LEU A 9 4.11 15.45 8.84
C LEU A 9 4.41 14.35 9.87
N GLY A 10 5.49 13.58 9.68
CA GLY A 10 5.92 12.55 10.63
C GLY A 10 6.28 13.13 12.00
N ILE A 11 7.03 14.23 12.02
CA ILE A 11 7.43 14.92 13.26
C ILE A 11 6.22 15.55 13.96
N GLN A 12 5.31 16.18 13.22
CA GLN A 12 4.05 16.69 13.77
C GLN A 12 3.20 15.57 14.38
N PHE A 13 3.10 14.42 13.71
CA PHE A 13 2.37 13.26 14.22
C PHE A 13 2.98 12.71 15.51
N LEU A 14 4.31 12.61 15.59
CA LEU A 14 5.00 12.23 16.83
C LEU A 14 4.72 13.21 17.97
N SER A 15 4.74 14.52 17.70
CA SER A 15 4.42 15.55 18.69
C SER A 15 2.99 15.42 19.21
N TYR A 16 2.03 15.26 18.30
CA TYR A 16 0.63 15.03 18.62
C TYR A 16 0.45 13.78 19.49
N LEU A 17 0.99 12.63 19.07
CA LEU A 17 0.85 11.40 19.84
C LEU A 17 1.51 11.48 21.21
N ARG A 18 2.67 12.13 21.35
CA ARG A 18 3.30 12.34 22.66
C ARG A 18 2.39 13.09 23.61
N ARG A 19 1.70 14.14 23.12
CA ARG A 19 0.75 14.90 23.92
C ARG A 19 -0.46 14.05 24.32
N GLU A 20 -1.08 13.34 23.37
CA GLU A 20 -2.28 12.55 23.67
C GLU A 20 -1.98 11.30 24.52
N PHE A 21 -0.87 10.61 24.26
CA PHE A 21 -0.46 9.45 25.04
C PHE A 21 0.05 9.85 26.43
N GLY A 22 0.66 11.02 26.57
CA GLY A 22 1.03 11.59 27.86
C GLY A 22 -0.18 11.82 28.78
N LYS A 23 -1.34 12.23 28.23
CA LYS A 23 -2.59 12.35 28.99
C LYS A 23 -3.15 10.98 29.43
N ASN A 24 -2.92 9.95 28.61
CA ASN A 24 -3.50 8.61 28.80
C ASN A 24 -2.52 7.61 29.44
N THR A 25 -1.39 8.07 29.99
CA THR A 25 -0.33 7.23 30.61
C THR A 25 0.24 6.14 29.68
N VAL A 26 0.17 6.33 28.36
CA VAL A 26 0.73 5.41 27.37
C VAL A 26 2.14 5.87 27.01
N CYS A 27 3.10 4.94 26.95
CA CYS A 27 4.50 5.24 26.65
C CYS A 27 4.99 4.56 25.38
N PHE A 28 5.92 5.21 24.68
CA PHE A 28 6.67 4.59 23.60
C PHE A 28 7.88 3.84 24.15
N ALA A 29 7.92 2.51 23.98
CA ALA A 29 9.15 1.75 24.25
C ALA A 29 10.28 2.07 23.25
N PHE A 30 9.91 2.49 22.04
CA PHE A 30 10.84 2.99 21.05
C PHE A 30 10.13 3.94 20.07
N VAL A 31 10.92 4.86 19.50
CA VAL A 31 10.58 5.65 18.33
C VAL A 31 11.68 5.45 17.29
N ASN A 32 11.31 5.06 16.08
CA ASN A 32 12.18 5.05 14.90
C ASN A 32 11.75 6.18 13.97
N ILE A 33 12.71 7.00 13.55
CA ILE A 33 12.52 8.06 12.55
C ILE A 33 13.31 7.61 11.34
N ILE A 34 12.60 7.24 10.27
CA ILE A 34 13.19 6.67 9.07
C ILE A 34 13.50 7.81 8.09
N PRO A 35 14.78 8.01 7.72
CA PRO A 35 15.19 9.11 6.87
C PRO A 35 14.63 8.92 5.46
N ILE A 36 14.14 10.00 4.85
CA ILE A 36 13.66 9.99 3.46
C ILE A 36 14.81 9.65 2.48
N SER A 37 16.03 10.09 2.79
CA SER A 37 17.22 9.77 2.00
C SER A 37 17.56 8.29 2.04
N MET A 38 17.54 7.65 0.87
CA MET A 38 17.88 6.23 0.71
C MET A 38 19.31 5.92 1.18
N GLN A 39 20.26 6.82 0.94
CA GLN A 39 21.65 6.63 1.37
C GLN A 39 21.77 6.56 2.90
N LEU A 40 21.11 7.50 3.60
CA LEU A 40 21.08 7.49 5.07
C LEU A 40 20.32 6.26 5.59
N TYR A 41 19.21 5.90 4.95
CA TYR A 41 18.43 4.72 5.29
C TYR A 41 19.27 3.44 5.22
N MET A 42 19.99 3.21 4.12
CA MET A 42 20.79 1.99 3.93
C MET A 42 21.85 1.81 5.03
N SER A 43 22.43 2.90 5.53
CA SER A 43 23.40 2.84 6.63
C SER A 43 22.78 2.52 8.01
N ARG A 44 21.46 2.69 8.17
CA ARG A 44 20.76 2.59 9.47
C ARG A 44 19.63 1.56 9.50
N ALA A 45 19.28 0.93 8.38
CA ALA A 45 18.16 0.02 8.26
C ALA A 45 18.20 -1.12 9.31
N GLU A 46 19.37 -1.71 9.52
CA GLU A 46 19.57 -2.80 10.48
C GLU A 46 19.40 -2.32 11.93
N LEU A 47 19.76 -1.07 12.24
CA LEU A 47 19.55 -0.47 13.55
C LEU A 47 18.05 -0.33 13.85
N TYR A 48 17.26 0.13 12.87
CA TYR A 48 15.81 0.25 13.03
C TYR A 48 15.13 -1.10 13.24
N TYR A 49 15.53 -2.11 12.46
CA TYR A 49 15.06 -3.49 12.60
C TYR A 49 15.37 -4.05 14.00
N ASN A 50 16.63 -3.92 14.45
CA ASN A 50 17.06 -4.43 15.74
C ASN A 50 16.35 -3.75 16.91
N LYS A 51 16.06 -2.45 16.82
CA LYS A 51 15.30 -1.74 17.85
C LYS A 51 13.87 -2.28 17.98
N ILE A 52 13.22 -2.60 16.88
CA ILE A 52 11.86 -3.21 16.88
C ILE A 52 11.94 -4.63 17.44
N LYS A 53 12.92 -5.42 16.97
CA LYS A 53 13.11 -6.82 17.38
C LYS A 53 13.39 -6.96 18.87
N ALA A 54 14.27 -6.12 19.42
CA ALA A 54 14.67 -6.15 20.83
C ALA A 54 13.56 -5.66 21.78
N SER A 55 12.58 -4.91 21.28
CA SER A 55 11.46 -4.43 22.10
C SER A 55 10.45 -5.54 22.39
N SER A 56 10.00 -5.64 23.64
CA SER A 56 8.86 -6.47 24.06
C SER A 56 7.50 -5.92 23.62
N THR A 57 7.46 -4.75 22.98
CA THR A 57 6.21 -4.12 22.58
C THR A 57 5.53 -4.87 21.44
N LYS A 58 4.25 -5.19 21.64
CA LYS A 58 3.42 -5.90 20.65
C LYS A 58 2.84 -4.99 19.56
N VAL A 59 2.45 -3.76 19.93
CA VAL A 59 1.78 -2.80 19.02
C VAL A 59 2.76 -1.77 18.48
N VAL A 60 2.85 -1.63 17.16
CA VAL A 60 3.73 -0.67 16.50
C VAL A 60 2.91 0.20 15.55
N ILE A 61 2.84 1.50 15.84
CA ILE A 61 2.21 2.50 14.99
C ILE A 61 3.20 2.91 13.91
N ILE A 62 2.76 2.93 12.66
CA ILE A 62 3.54 3.39 11.51
C ILE A 62 2.79 4.57 10.88
N TYR A 63 3.50 5.67 10.65
CA TYR A 63 2.93 6.84 10.00
C TYR A 63 3.95 7.54 9.09
N GLY A 64 3.58 7.73 7.83
CA GLY A 64 4.41 8.41 6.84
C GLY A 64 3.98 8.06 5.42
N ASP A 65 4.84 8.39 4.46
CA ASP A 65 4.59 8.17 3.03
C ASP A 65 4.80 6.69 2.63
N THR A 66 3.88 6.16 1.85
CA THR A 66 3.90 4.80 1.31
C THR A 66 4.87 4.56 0.16
N ASP A 67 5.35 5.63 -0.47
CA ASP A 67 6.41 5.56 -1.49
C ASP A 67 7.73 6.13 -0.93
N SER A 68 8.14 5.58 0.22
CA SER A 68 9.35 6.03 0.92
C SER A 68 10.18 4.89 1.49
N THR A 69 11.35 5.23 2.02
CA THR A 69 12.22 4.31 2.80
C THR A 69 11.50 3.66 3.98
N LEU A 70 10.47 4.31 4.53
CA LEU A 70 9.59 3.72 5.55
C LEU A 70 8.84 2.50 5.00
N ALA A 71 8.38 2.56 3.74
CA ALA A 71 7.65 1.46 3.10
C ALA A 71 8.58 0.31 2.75
N VAL A 72 9.80 0.62 2.32
CA VAL A 72 10.87 -0.37 2.15
C VAL A 72 11.18 -1.06 3.48
N SER A 73 11.27 -0.29 4.57
CA SER A 73 11.51 -0.82 5.92
C SER A 73 10.41 -1.79 6.34
N PHE A 74 9.15 -1.39 6.18
CA PHE A 74 8.00 -2.20 6.57
C PHE A 74 7.98 -3.55 5.83
N ARG A 75 8.15 -3.54 4.50
CA ARG A 75 8.25 -4.77 3.70
C ARG A 75 9.43 -5.66 4.09
N MET A 76 10.57 -5.06 4.42
CA MET A 76 11.76 -5.76 4.90
C MET A 76 11.54 -6.42 6.27
N TRP A 77 10.76 -5.79 7.15
CA TRP A 77 10.42 -6.33 8.46
C TRP A 77 9.46 -7.52 8.35
N GLU A 78 8.43 -7.39 7.50
CA GLU A 78 7.51 -8.47 7.19
C GLU A 78 8.23 -9.67 6.56
N SER A 79 9.11 -9.44 5.57
CA SER A 79 9.85 -10.53 4.91
C SER A 79 10.83 -11.25 5.85
N ARG A 80 11.29 -10.58 6.91
CA ARG A 80 12.10 -11.16 7.98
C ARG A 80 11.26 -11.80 9.10
N GLY A 81 9.94 -11.86 8.95
CA GLY A 81 9.04 -12.52 9.90
C GLY A 81 8.83 -11.76 11.21
N LEU A 82 9.01 -10.43 11.23
CA LEU A 82 8.70 -9.64 12.44
C LEU A 82 7.20 -9.66 12.73
N GLN A 83 6.82 -10.43 13.74
CA GLN A 83 5.44 -10.49 14.21
C GLN A 83 5.16 -9.35 15.19
N ARG A 84 4.39 -8.35 14.73
CA ARG A 84 3.85 -7.25 15.54
C ARG A 84 2.39 -7.01 15.13
N ILE A 85 1.66 -6.33 16.00
CA ILE A 85 0.38 -5.71 15.64
C ILE A 85 0.72 -4.36 15.01
N TRP A 86 0.57 -4.26 13.70
CA TRP A 86 0.90 -3.05 12.95
C TRP A 86 -0.32 -2.13 12.91
N VAL A 87 -0.16 -0.88 13.33
CA VAL A 87 -1.21 0.14 13.24
C VAL A 87 -0.81 1.13 12.17
N ILE A 88 -1.53 1.16 11.06
CA ILE A 88 -1.21 1.93 9.86
C ILE A 88 -2.37 2.87 9.48
N THR A 89 -2.11 3.86 8.62
CA THR A 89 -3.18 4.64 7.97
C THR A 89 -3.61 3.96 6.67
N SER A 90 -4.82 4.24 6.16
CA SER A 90 -5.34 3.61 4.94
C SER A 90 -4.50 3.82 3.69
N GLN A 91 -3.64 4.83 3.65
CA GLN A 91 -2.68 4.99 2.56
C GLN A 91 -1.78 3.75 2.44
N TRP A 92 -1.38 3.18 3.59
CA TRP A 92 -0.55 1.97 3.69
C TRP A 92 -1.30 0.68 3.39
N ASP A 93 -2.62 0.74 3.27
CA ASP A 93 -3.47 -0.41 2.98
C ASP A 93 -3.41 -0.75 1.47
N VAL A 94 -2.21 -1.09 1.00
CA VAL A 94 -1.95 -1.62 -0.36
C VAL A 94 -2.35 -3.11 -0.42
N THR A 95 -3.15 -3.62 0.52
CA THR A 95 -3.65 -5.00 0.48
C THR A 95 -4.68 -5.21 -0.63
N THR A 96 -5.21 -4.15 -1.23
CA THR A 96 -6.19 -4.25 -2.33
C THR A 96 -5.59 -4.76 -3.65
N SER A 97 -4.27 -4.65 -3.89
CA SER A 97 -3.64 -5.14 -5.14
C SER A 97 -3.07 -6.56 -5.06
N LYS A 98 -3.11 -7.21 -3.89
CA LYS A 98 -2.52 -8.54 -3.65
C LYS A 98 -3.52 -9.54 -3.07
N ARG A 99 -4.75 -9.57 -3.58
CA ARG A 99 -5.76 -10.56 -3.13
C ARG A 99 -5.39 -12.02 -3.43
N ASP A 100 -4.47 -12.29 -4.36
CA ASP A 100 -4.19 -13.67 -4.80
C ASP A 100 -3.01 -14.39 -4.11
N PHE A 101 -2.33 -13.80 -3.11
CA PHE A 101 -1.15 -14.47 -2.51
C PHE A 101 -1.06 -14.49 -0.97
N MET A 102 -2.12 -14.14 -0.24
CA MET A 102 -2.03 -14.04 1.23
C MET A 102 -3.17 -14.80 1.93
N LEU A 103 -3.22 -16.11 1.75
CA LEU A 103 -4.01 -17.00 2.62
C LEU A 103 -3.29 -17.35 3.93
N GLU A 104 -2.02 -16.94 4.10
CA GLU A 104 -1.23 -17.24 5.31
C GLU A 104 -0.38 -16.06 5.79
N SER A 105 -0.97 -14.90 6.07
CA SER A 105 -0.27 -13.85 6.82
C SER A 105 -0.75 -13.85 8.28
N PRO A 106 0.05 -14.31 9.26
CA PRO A 106 -0.27 -14.23 10.69
C PRO A 106 -0.11 -12.79 11.26
N HIS A 107 -0.06 -11.77 10.40
CA HIS A 107 0.19 -10.40 10.80
C HIS A 107 -1.14 -9.64 10.97
N MET A 108 -1.45 -9.28 12.23
CA MET A 108 -2.64 -8.48 12.54
C MET A 108 -2.32 -7.01 12.26
N THR A 109 -2.78 -6.52 11.12
CA THR A 109 -2.67 -5.10 10.74
C THR A 109 -4.00 -4.40 10.99
N ILE A 110 -3.97 -3.31 11.74
CA ILE A 110 -5.11 -2.43 11.99
C ILE A 110 -4.88 -1.16 11.16
N ALA A 111 -5.76 -0.91 10.20
CA ALA A 111 -5.68 0.27 9.34
C ALA A 111 -6.78 1.29 9.71
N PHE A 112 -6.40 2.56 9.85
CA PHE A 112 -7.37 3.65 9.93
C PHE A 112 -7.77 4.09 8.53
N ALA A 113 -9.00 3.77 8.13
CA ALA A 113 -9.60 4.24 6.89
C ALA A 113 -10.46 5.47 7.11
N ARG A 114 -10.36 6.43 6.19
CA ARG A 114 -11.37 7.48 6.08
C ARG A 114 -12.64 6.85 5.52
N GLN A 115 -13.78 7.18 6.14
CA GLN A 115 -15.08 6.77 5.62
C GLN A 115 -15.42 7.65 4.42
N HIS A 116 -15.47 7.05 3.23
CA HIS A 116 -15.93 7.70 2.02
C HIS A 116 -17.33 7.17 1.65
N GLY A 117 -18.21 8.06 1.18
CA GLY A 117 -19.51 7.67 0.63
C GLY A 117 -19.38 7.10 -0.77
N GLU A 118 -20.36 6.34 -1.26
CA GLU A 118 -20.33 5.76 -2.60
C GLU A 118 -20.42 6.85 -3.70
N ILE A 119 -19.47 6.86 -4.64
CA ILE A 119 -19.61 7.67 -5.86
C ILE A 119 -20.62 6.99 -6.78
N THR A 120 -21.81 7.57 -6.89
CA THR A 120 -22.87 7.06 -7.76
C THR A 120 -22.39 6.98 -9.20
N GLY A 121 -22.56 5.81 -9.83
CA GLY A 121 -22.20 5.58 -11.24
C GLY A 121 -20.74 5.21 -11.49
N PHE A 122 -19.84 5.28 -10.50
CA PHE A 122 -18.44 4.89 -10.67
C PHE A 122 -18.29 3.43 -11.10
N LYS A 123 -19.03 2.51 -10.46
CA LYS A 123 -19.04 1.09 -10.83
C LYS A 123 -19.45 0.88 -12.30
N ASN A 124 -20.51 1.57 -12.73
CA ASN A 124 -20.98 1.49 -14.11
C ASN A 124 -19.95 2.07 -15.10
N PHE A 125 -19.29 3.16 -14.74
CA PHE A 125 -18.21 3.75 -15.53
C PHE A 125 -17.03 2.78 -15.73
N VAL A 126 -16.53 2.17 -14.65
CA VAL A 126 -15.44 1.18 -14.73
C VAL A 126 -15.82 -0.04 -15.56
N GLN A 127 -17.07 -0.52 -15.43
CA GLN A 127 -17.56 -1.67 -16.20
C GLN A 127 -17.78 -1.36 -17.69
N THR A 128 -18.07 -0.11 -18.03
CA THR A 128 -18.35 0.31 -19.43
C THR A 128 -17.12 0.87 -20.14
N ILE A 129 -16.03 1.14 -19.42
CA ILE A 129 -14.74 1.47 -20.02
C ILE A 129 -14.30 0.30 -20.91
N ASN A 130 -14.18 0.58 -22.21
CA ASN A 130 -13.52 -0.29 -23.15
C ASN A 130 -12.13 0.29 -23.47
N PRO A 131 -11.05 -0.23 -22.87
CA PRO A 131 -9.71 0.33 -23.05
C PRO A 131 -9.25 0.32 -24.52
N LEU A 132 -9.82 -0.54 -25.37
CA LEU A 132 -9.55 -0.59 -26.81
C LEU A 132 -10.16 0.58 -27.61
N ARG A 133 -11.13 1.31 -27.04
CA ARG A 133 -11.75 2.49 -27.70
C ARG A 133 -11.00 3.79 -27.45
N TYR A 134 -10.11 3.82 -26.47
CA TYR A 134 -9.37 5.03 -26.11
C TYR A 134 -8.02 5.02 -26.82
N THR A 135 -7.79 6.02 -27.67
CA THR A 135 -6.47 6.33 -28.26
C THR A 135 -5.53 7.00 -27.24
N ASP A 136 -6.04 7.30 -26.04
CA ASP A 136 -5.28 7.95 -25.00
C ASP A 136 -4.29 6.98 -24.34
N LYS A 137 -3.00 7.33 -24.42
CA LYS A 137 -1.87 6.49 -24.05
C LYS A 137 -1.92 6.08 -22.57
N TYR A 138 -2.57 6.87 -21.72
CA TYR A 138 -2.70 6.62 -20.29
C TYR A 138 -3.70 5.49 -19.97
N LEU A 139 -4.82 5.41 -20.70
CA LEU A 139 -5.80 4.34 -20.55
C LEU A 139 -5.33 3.03 -21.20
N ALA A 140 -4.58 3.13 -22.30
CA ALA A 140 -3.93 1.98 -22.93
C ALA A 140 -2.88 1.30 -22.03
N ASN A 141 -2.26 2.05 -21.10
CA ASN A 141 -1.26 1.52 -20.17
C ASN A 141 -1.86 0.61 -19.08
N LEU A 142 -3.16 0.71 -18.79
CA LEU A 142 -3.87 -0.19 -17.87
C LEU A 142 -3.95 -1.63 -18.41
N GLU A 143 -3.98 -1.80 -19.74
CA GLU A 143 -3.99 -3.14 -20.37
C GLU A 143 -2.63 -3.86 -20.27
N TRP A 144 -1.52 -3.13 -20.23
CA TRP A 144 -0.17 -3.72 -20.25
C TRP A 144 0.29 -4.29 -18.91
N MET A 145 -0.27 -3.85 -17.78
CA MET A 145 0.15 -4.33 -16.46
C MET A 145 -0.30 -5.77 -16.14
N LYS A 146 -1.20 -6.37 -16.93
CA LYS A 146 -1.73 -7.71 -16.64
C LYS A 146 -1.35 -8.82 -17.62
N PHE A 147 -0.87 -8.48 -18.82
CA PHE A 147 -0.33 -9.47 -19.73
C PHE A 147 1.20 -9.50 -19.59
N ASN A 148 1.74 -10.55 -18.95
CA ASN A 148 3.14 -10.94 -19.06
C ASN A 148 3.44 -11.31 -20.53
N CYS A 149 3.50 -10.31 -21.40
CA CYS A 149 3.91 -10.50 -22.78
C CYS A 149 5.41 -10.23 -22.82
N GLU A 150 6.20 -11.29 -22.66
CA GLU A 150 7.65 -11.25 -22.87
C GLU A 150 7.93 -10.76 -24.31
N VAL A 151 8.27 -9.47 -24.42
CA VAL A 151 9.13 -8.72 -25.37
C VAL A 151 9.21 -9.16 -26.85
N SER A 152 8.29 -9.99 -27.35
CA SER A 152 8.23 -10.42 -28.75
C SER A 152 6.91 -9.99 -29.37
N ARG A 153 6.99 -9.02 -30.29
CA ARG A 153 5.86 -8.40 -31.01
C ARG A 153 4.94 -9.40 -31.74
N SER A 154 5.41 -10.62 -32.00
CA SER A 154 4.66 -11.66 -32.73
C SER A 154 3.68 -12.44 -31.84
N ASN A 155 4.02 -12.73 -30.59
CA ASN A 155 3.22 -13.62 -29.73
C ASN A 155 1.99 -12.91 -29.13
N CYS A 156 2.03 -11.58 -29.00
CA CYS A 156 0.90 -10.79 -28.48
C CYS A 156 -0.31 -10.76 -29.43
N LYS A 157 -0.07 -10.85 -30.76
CA LYS A 157 -1.16 -10.88 -31.75
C LYS A 157 -1.97 -12.17 -31.66
N THR A 158 -1.32 -13.28 -31.35
CA THR A 158 -1.96 -14.59 -31.19
C THR A 158 -2.79 -14.64 -29.90
N LEU A 159 -2.29 -14.06 -28.80
CA LEU A 159 -3.02 -13.97 -27.53
C LEU A 159 -4.26 -13.05 -27.63
N LYS A 160 -4.16 -11.95 -28.39
CA LYS A 160 -5.30 -11.04 -28.70
C LYS A 160 -6.50 -11.76 -29.31
N ARG A 161 -6.26 -12.85 -30.05
CA ARG A 161 -7.31 -13.65 -30.70
C ARG A 161 -7.95 -14.69 -29.77
N TYR A 162 -7.26 -15.08 -28.69
CA TYR A 162 -7.79 -15.98 -27.66
C TYR A 162 -8.51 -15.22 -26.53
N SER A 163 -8.08 -13.99 -26.23
CA SER A 163 -8.67 -13.15 -25.17
C SER A 163 -10.04 -12.56 -25.53
N SER A 164 -10.47 -12.59 -26.79
CA SER A 164 -11.77 -12.04 -27.20
C SER A 164 -12.97 -12.80 -26.63
N ASN A 165 -12.75 -13.98 -26.04
CA ASN A 165 -13.79 -14.85 -25.49
C ASN A 165 -13.84 -14.88 -23.94
N ILE A 166 -12.96 -14.15 -23.25
CA ILE A 166 -13.02 -14.01 -21.78
C ILE A 166 -13.76 -12.69 -21.50
N SER A 167 -14.83 -12.72 -20.71
CA SER A 167 -15.55 -11.49 -20.39
C SER A 167 -14.61 -10.51 -19.69
N MET A 168 -14.48 -9.31 -20.24
CA MET A 168 -13.72 -8.21 -19.63
C MET A 168 -14.18 -7.92 -18.19
N GLU A 169 -15.45 -8.20 -17.89
CA GLU A 169 -16.02 -8.14 -16.54
C GLU A 169 -15.21 -8.96 -15.53
N TRP A 170 -14.80 -10.18 -15.88
CA TRP A 170 -14.06 -11.05 -14.97
C TRP A 170 -12.64 -10.53 -14.70
N LEU A 171 -11.99 -9.98 -15.73
CA LEU A 171 -10.65 -9.41 -15.61
C LEU A 171 -10.65 -8.11 -14.79
N VAL A 172 -11.63 -7.23 -14.95
CA VAL A 172 -11.75 -5.99 -14.18
C VAL A 172 -12.01 -6.30 -12.70
N VAL A 173 -12.91 -7.23 -12.40
CA VAL A 173 -13.25 -7.66 -11.03
C VAL A 173 -12.06 -8.29 -10.30
N GLN A 174 -11.17 -9.00 -11.01
CA GLN A 174 -9.98 -9.57 -10.40
C GLN A 174 -8.83 -8.58 -10.18
N THR A 175 -8.79 -7.45 -10.91
CA THR A 175 -7.64 -6.52 -10.86
C THR A 175 -7.89 -5.31 -9.99
N PHE A 176 -9.14 -4.85 -9.91
CA PHE A 176 -9.51 -3.65 -9.19
C PHE A 176 -10.57 -3.99 -8.16
N ASP A 177 -10.37 -3.50 -6.93
CA ASP A 177 -11.52 -3.34 -6.06
C ASP A 177 -12.47 -2.35 -6.75
N MET A 178 -13.73 -2.75 -6.93
CA MET A 178 -14.74 -1.88 -7.54
C MET A 178 -15.12 -0.74 -6.58
N ALA A 179 -14.68 -0.80 -5.33
CA ALA A 179 -14.69 0.33 -4.41
C ALA A 179 -13.50 1.27 -4.69
N PHE A 180 -13.75 2.57 -4.75
CA PHE A 180 -12.70 3.58 -4.88
C PHE A 180 -11.71 3.46 -3.71
N SER A 181 -10.41 3.59 -4.01
CA SER A 181 -9.40 3.75 -2.96
C SER A 181 -9.56 5.12 -2.29
N GLY A 182 -9.16 5.25 -1.02
CA GLY A 182 -9.21 6.54 -0.32
C GLY A 182 -8.41 7.65 -1.03
N GLY A 183 -7.28 7.29 -1.66
CA GLY A 183 -6.50 8.23 -2.47
C GLY A 183 -7.22 8.66 -3.75
N SER A 184 -7.98 7.77 -4.38
CA SER A 184 -8.82 8.13 -5.53
C SER A 184 -9.94 9.08 -5.11
N TYR A 185 -10.58 8.86 -3.95
CA TYR A 185 -11.65 9.71 -3.43
C TYR A 185 -11.19 11.15 -3.21
N ASP A 186 -9.97 11.36 -2.74
CA ASP A 186 -9.42 12.70 -2.50
C ASP A 186 -9.17 13.49 -3.80
N ILE A 187 -9.11 12.82 -4.97
CA ILE A 187 -8.90 13.46 -6.29
C ILE A 187 -10.23 13.89 -6.94
N TYR A 188 -11.34 13.21 -6.63
CA TYR A 188 -12.67 13.53 -7.16
C TYR A 188 -13.26 14.76 -6.47
#